data_AF-A0A3M1JJP5-F1
#
_entry.id   AF-A0A3M1JJP5-F1
#
_cell.length_a   1.000
_cell.length_b   1.000
_cell.length_c   1.000
_cell.angle_alpha   90.00
_cell.angle_beta   90.00
_cell.angle_gamma   90.00
#
_symmetry.space_group_name_H-M   'P 1'
#
loop_
_entity.id
_entity.type
_entity.pdbx_description
1 polymer ?
#
loop_
_entity_poly.entity_id
_entity_poly.type
_entity_poly.pdbx_seq_one_letter_code
_entity_poly.pdbx_strand_id
1 'polypeptide(L)'
;MNFELFYTAVAEGLKALLYVIFLVMIGIALLRRKQGRPTWTHWIHAVVFLNFIIGGLYGGIRMLTTDPHTDMFLRRMFAWEAWFCFAVASFYFLGLLHLKQKS
;
A
#
# COMPACT_ATOMS: atom_id res chain seq x y z
N MET A 1 -0.89 -6.85 32.16
CA MET A 1 -1.16 -6.18 30.87
C MET A 1 -1.64 -7.24 29.89
N ASN A 2 -2.80 -7.08 29.26
CA ASN A 2 -3.28 -8.06 28.29
C ASN A 2 -2.40 -7.99 27.04
N PHE A 3 -1.73 -9.09 26.69
CA PHE A 3 -0.77 -9.12 25.58
C PHE A 3 -1.43 -8.71 24.25
N GLU A 4 -2.66 -9.13 24.00
CA GLU A 4 -3.42 -8.79 22.79
C GLU A 4 -3.63 -7.28 22.60
N LEU A 5 -3.93 -6.57 23.70
CA LEU A 5 -4.13 -5.11 23.70
C LEU A 5 -2.82 -4.37 23.40
N PHE A 6 -1.71 -4.85 23.95
CA PHE A 6 -0.38 -4.29 23.67
C PHE A 6 0.00 -4.48 22.20
N TYR A 7 -0.11 -5.70 21.67
CA TYR A 7 0.21 -5.98 20.26
C TYR A 7 -0.69 -5.21 19.29
N THR A 8 -1.98 -5.10 19.59
CA THR A 8 -2.93 -4.32 18.77
C THR A 8 -2.57 -2.84 18.76
N ALA A 9 -2.29 -2.25 19.93
CA ALA A 9 -1.91 -0.84 20.02
C ALA A 9 -0.60 -0.54 19.27
N VAL A 10 0.40 -1.41 19.42
CA VAL A 10 1.68 -1.30 18.69
C VAL A 10 1.46 -1.43 17.18
N ALA A 11 0.65 -2.37 16.74
CA ALA A 11 0.38 -2.59 15.32
C ALA A 11 -0.36 -1.39 14.67
N GLU A 12 -1.38 -0.85 15.34
CA GLU A 12 -2.07 0.35 14.86
C GLU A 12 -1.15 1.59 14.87
N GLY A 13 -0.28 1.72 15.87
CA GLY A 13 0.75 2.77 15.92
C GLY A 13 1.76 2.68 14.76
N LEU A 14 2.25 1.48 14.46
CA LEU A 14 3.14 1.24 13.32
C LEU A 14 2.45 1.50 11.99
N LYS A 15 1.17 1.15 11.85
CA LYS A 15 0.37 1.45 10.67
C LYS A 15 0.21 2.96 10.45
N ALA A 16 -0.03 3.72 11.52
CA ALA A 16 -0.11 5.18 11.44
C ALA A 16 1.23 5.80 10.99
N LEU A 17 2.35 5.34 11.56
CA LEU A 17 3.69 5.77 11.16
C LEU A 17 3.96 5.46 9.67
N LEU A 18 3.54 4.28 9.21
CA LEU A 18 3.69 3.87 7.81
C LEU A 18 2.95 4.80 6.85
N TYR A 19 1.72 5.22 7.18
CA TYR A 19 0.98 6.18 6.37
C TYR A 19 1.66 7.56 6.30
N VAL A 20 2.26 8.02 7.40
CA VAL A 20 3.05 9.26 7.39
C VAL A 20 4.23 9.13 6.43
N ILE A 21 4.95 8.00 6.45
CA ILE A 21 6.06 7.74 5.52
C ILE A 21 5.56 7.76 4.07
N PHE A 22 4.45 7.10 3.76
CA PHE A 22 3.87 7.11 2.41
C PHE A 22 3.47 8.49 1.94
N LEU A 23 2.91 9.31 2.82
CA LEU A 23 2.54 10.68 2.51
C LEU A 23 3.77 11.53 2.17
N VAL A 24 4.87 11.35 2.91
CA VAL A 24 6.17 11.99 2.61
C VAL A 24 6.71 11.52 1.25
N MET A 25 6.70 10.21 0.98
CA MET A 25 7.20 9.67 -0.29
C MET A 25 6.36 10.14 -1.50
N ILE A 26 5.04 10.26 -1.37
CA ILE A 26 4.17 10.85 -2.39
C ILE A 26 4.49 12.33 -2.57
N GLY A 27 4.68 13.08 -1.48
CA GLY A 27 5.09 14.48 -1.52
C GLY A 27 6.40 14.68 -2.29
N ILE A 28 7.41 13.84 -2.02
CA ILE A 28 8.69 13.84 -2.75
C ILE A 28 8.47 13.52 -4.23
N ALA A 29 7.61 12.55 -4.55
CA ALA A 29 7.29 12.22 -5.93
C ALA A 29 6.63 13.40 -6.66
N LEU A 30 5.67 14.08 -6.05
CA LEU A 30 5.01 15.25 -6.62
C LEU A 30 5.96 16.43 -6.82
N LEU A 31 6.88 16.67 -5.88
CA LEU A 31 7.95 17.66 -6.04
C LEU A 31 8.85 17.32 -7.22
N ARG A 32 9.25 16.06 -7.37
CA ARG A 32 10.04 15.59 -8.52
C ARG A 32 9.28 15.72 -9.83
N ARG A 33 7.96 15.49 -9.83
CA ARG A 33 7.09 15.73 -11.00
C ARG A 33 7.10 17.21 -11.39
N LYS A 34 6.97 18.12 -10.42
CA LYS A 34 7.04 19.57 -10.66
C LYS A 34 8.38 20.00 -11.26
N GLN A 35 9.47 19.34 -10.87
CA GLN A 35 10.82 19.55 -11.41
C GLN A 35 11.05 18.88 -12.78
N GLY A 36 10.04 18.23 -13.36
CA GLY A 36 10.16 17.52 -14.64
C GLY A 36 10.98 16.22 -14.58
N ARG A 37 11.35 15.74 -13.38
CA ARG A 37 12.22 14.56 -13.23
C ARG A 37 11.43 13.26 -13.48
N PRO A 38 11.79 12.42 -14.46
CA PRO A 38 11.02 11.23 -14.82
C PRO A 38 10.96 10.15 -13.72
N THR A 39 11.78 10.26 -12.68
CA THR A 39 11.79 9.32 -11.54
C THR A 39 10.57 9.44 -10.64
N TRP A 40 9.74 10.50 -10.75
CA TRP A 40 8.55 10.68 -9.93
C TRP A 40 7.59 9.49 -10.00
N THR A 41 7.45 8.89 -11.18
CA THR A 41 6.52 7.78 -11.42
C THR A 41 6.96 6.52 -10.66
N HIS A 42 8.27 6.26 -10.61
CA HIS A 42 8.84 5.14 -9.85
C HIS A 42 8.62 5.30 -8.34
N TRP A 43 8.70 6.53 -7.84
CA TRP A 43 8.42 6.82 -6.42
C TRP A 43 6.97 6.55 -6.06
N ILE A 44 6.02 7.03 -6.86
CA ILE A 44 4.59 6.73 -6.62
C ILE A 44 4.35 5.23 -6.69
N HIS A 45 4.90 4.56 -7.69
CA HIS A 45 4.73 3.12 -7.86
C HIS A 45 5.27 2.34 -6.66
N ALA A 46 6.44 2.71 -6.12
CA ALA A 46 7.03 2.08 -4.95
C ALA A 46 6.18 2.30 -3.68
N VAL A 47 5.65 3.50 -3.46
CA VAL A 47 4.77 3.79 -2.29
C VAL A 47 3.52 2.94 -2.34
N VAL A 48 2.89 2.94 -3.51
CA VAL A 48 1.67 2.21 -3.79
C VAL A 48 2.02 0.73 -3.47
N PHE A 49 3.12 0.19 -4.00
CA PHE A 49 3.47 -1.24 -3.87
C PHE A 49 3.83 -1.65 -2.44
N LEU A 50 4.48 -0.76 -1.68
CA LEU A 50 4.77 -0.97 -0.26
C LEU A 50 3.51 -0.93 0.60
N ASN A 51 2.62 0.04 0.38
CA ASN A 51 1.34 0.13 1.08
C ASN A 51 0.52 -1.13 0.89
N PHE A 52 0.63 -1.69 -0.31
CA PHE A 52 -0.04 -2.89 -0.71
C PHE A 52 0.49 -4.16 -0.04
N ILE A 53 1.81 -4.41 -0.11
CA ILE A 53 2.43 -5.55 0.56
C ILE A 53 2.13 -5.49 2.06
N ILE A 54 2.34 -4.34 2.67
CA ILE A 54 2.20 -4.20 4.12
C ILE A 54 0.73 -4.25 4.54
N GLY A 55 -0.17 -3.60 3.79
CA GLY A 55 -1.61 -3.66 4.04
C GLY A 55 -2.20 -5.06 3.83
N GLY A 56 -1.75 -5.77 2.80
CA GLY A 56 -2.15 -7.16 2.51
C GLY A 56 -1.62 -8.15 3.54
N LEU A 57 -0.35 -8.03 3.93
CA LEU A 57 0.24 -8.88 4.98
C LEU A 57 -0.37 -8.59 6.36
N TYR A 58 -0.51 -7.32 6.74
CA TYR A 58 -1.15 -6.94 8.01
C TYR A 58 -2.60 -7.38 8.07
N GLY A 59 -3.37 -7.09 7.01
CA GLY A 59 -4.76 -7.53 6.88
C GLY A 59 -4.87 -9.06 6.93
N GLY A 60 -4.04 -9.77 6.18
CA GLY A 60 -4.00 -11.24 6.17
C GLY A 60 -3.65 -11.85 7.52
N ILE A 61 -2.63 -11.34 8.21
CA ILE A 61 -2.20 -11.83 9.53
C ILE A 61 -3.30 -11.57 10.58
N ARG A 62 -3.91 -10.39 10.59
CA ARG A 62 -4.99 -10.07 11.54
C ARG A 62 -6.22 -10.95 11.29
N MET A 63 -6.58 -11.15 10.03
CA MET A 63 -7.66 -12.08 9.66
C MET A 63 -7.40 -13.53 10.04
N LEU A 64 -6.13 -13.96 10.13
CA LEU A 64 -5.77 -15.33 10.52
C LEU A 64 -5.68 -15.53 12.04
N THR A 65 -5.51 -14.45 12.82
CA THR A 65 -5.15 -14.55 14.24
C THR A 65 -6.19 -13.98 15.20
N THR A 66 -7.05 -13.05 14.75
CA THR A 66 -7.88 -12.26 15.69
C THR A 66 -9.35 -12.09 15.27
N ASP A 67 -9.72 -12.28 14.01
CA ASP A 67 -11.10 -12.04 13.55
C ASP A 67 -12.00 -13.29 13.65
N PRO A 68 -13.29 -13.14 14.02
CA PRO A 68 -14.26 -14.23 13.98
C PRO A 68 -14.39 -14.80 12.56
N HIS A 69 -14.40 -16.14 12.44
CA HIS A 69 -14.40 -16.86 11.15
C HIS A 69 -15.50 -16.44 10.16
N THR A 70 -16.62 -15.90 10.64
CA THR A 70 -17.76 -15.47 9.81
C THR A 70 -17.45 -14.26 8.91
N ASP A 71 -16.49 -13.41 9.27
CA ASP A 71 -16.12 -12.20 8.50
C ASP A 71 -14.92 -12.40 7.57
N MET A 72 -14.28 -13.58 7.63
CA MET A 72 -13.02 -13.83 6.92
C MET A 72 -13.17 -13.91 5.40
N PHE A 73 -14.32 -14.36 4.88
CA PHE A 73 -14.51 -14.47 3.44
C PHE A 73 -14.68 -13.10 2.77
N LEU A 74 -15.54 -12.25 3.32
CA LEU A 74 -15.85 -10.93 2.77
C LEU A 74 -14.62 -10.00 2.77
N ARG A 75 -13.83 -10.03 3.85
CA ARG A 75 -12.59 -9.22 3.94
C ARG A 75 -11.46 -9.76 3.06
N ARG A 76 -11.39 -11.06 2.79
CA ARG A 76 -10.44 -11.65 1.82
C ARG A 76 -10.80 -11.19 0.41
N MET A 77 -12.08 -11.13 0.08
CA MET A 77 -12.53 -10.56 -1.20
C MET A 77 -12.17 -9.08 -1.34
N PHE A 78 -12.37 -8.26 -0.30
CA PHE A 78 -11.91 -6.86 -0.33
C PHE A 78 -10.39 -6.72 -0.44
N ALA A 79 -9.62 -7.58 0.22
CA ALA A 79 -8.16 -7.61 0.07
C ALA A 79 -7.77 -7.98 -1.37
N TRP A 80 -8.46 -8.94 -1.99
CA TRP A 80 -8.24 -9.35 -3.39
C TRP A 80 -8.66 -8.27 -4.40
N GLU A 81 -9.75 -7.57 -4.16
CA GLU A 81 -10.20 -6.45 -4.97
C GLU A 81 -9.20 -5.29 -4.89
N ALA A 82 -8.71 -4.98 -3.68
CA ALA A 82 -7.61 -4.05 -3.50
C ALA A 82 -6.35 -4.53 -4.24
N TRP A 83 -6.03 -5.83 -4.22
CA TRP A 83 -4.95 -6.45 -5.01
C TRP A 83 -5.09 -6.26 -6.51
N PHE A 84 -6.31 -6.39 -7.02
CA PHE A 84 -6.57 -6.25 -8.44
C PHE A 84 -6.51 -4.79 -8.90
N CYS A 85 -7.20 -3.87 -8.22
CA CYS A 85 -7.17 -2.44 -8.52
C CYS A 85 -5.74 -1.88 -8.46
N PHE A 86 -4.96 -2.40 -7.53
CA PHE A 86 -3.58 -2.04 -7.33
C PHE A 86 -2.68 -2.48 -8.50
N ALA A 87 -2.78 -3.74 -8.92
CA ALA A 87 -2.03 -4.26 -10.06
C ALA A 87 -2.34 -3.45 -11.33
N VAL A 88 -3.62 -3.13 -11.55
CA VAL A 88 -4.06 -2.32 -12.71
C VAL A 88 -3.45 -0.91 -12.66
N ALA A 89 -3.49 -0.23 -11.51
CA ALA A 89 -2.89 1.10 -11.36
C ALA A 89 -1.37 1.06 -11.60
N SER A 90 -0.68 0.06 -11.05
CA SER A 90 0.73 -0.20 -11.28
C SER A 90 1.04 -0.40 -12.77
N PHE A 91 0.37 -1.32 -13.44
CA PHE A 91 0.59 -1.59 -14.87
C PHE A 91 0.26 -0.38 -15.76
N TYR A 92 -0.77 0.40 -15.42
CA TYR A 92 -1.08 1.64 -16.11
C TYR A 92 0.08 2.65 -16.04
N PHE A 93 0.66 2.87 -14.86
CA PHE A 93 1.81 3.77 -14.72
C PHE A 93 3.07 3.23 -15.38
N LEU A 94 3.28 1.90 -15.37
CA LEU A 94 4.39 1.26 -16.07
C LEU A 94 4.23 1.42 -17.60
N GLY A 95 3.01 1.24 -18.11
CA GLY A 95 2.66 1.45 -19.52
C GLY A 95 2.88 2.89 -19.98
N LEU A 96 2.48 3.88 -19.18
CA LEU A 96 2.77 5.30 -19.45
C LEU A 96 4.27 5.59 -19.53
N LEU A 97 5.07 4.93 -18.68
CA LEU A 97 6.52 5.09 -18.69
C LEU A 97 7.14 4.50 -19.97
N HIS A 98 6.64 3.33 -20.40
CA HIS A 98 7.12 2.64 -21.59
C HIS A 98 6.71 3.35 -22.89
N LEU A 99 5.51 3.91 -22.95
CA LEU A 99 5.05 4.72 -24.09
C LEU A 99 5.86 6.02 -24.23
N LYS A 100 6.25 6.64 -23.11
CA LYS A 100 7.09 7.85 -23.11
C LYS A 100 8.53 7.58 -23.55
N GLN A 101 9.07 6.37 -23.34
CA GLN A 101 10.40 6.01 -23.84
C GLN A 101 10.47 5.79 -25.36
N LYS A 102 9.31 5.58 -26.01
CA LYS A 102 9.24 5.32 -27.46
C LYS A 102 8.96 6.57 -28.32
N SER A 103 8.69 7.73 -27.72
CA SER A 103 8.49 9.02 -28.44
C SER A 103 9.71 9.90 -28.30
#